data_AF-A0A382BTH0-F1
#
_entry.id   AF-A0A382BTH0-F1
#
_cell.length_a   1.000
_cell.length_b   1.000
_cell.length_c   1.000
_cell.angle_alpha   90.00
_cell.angle_beta   90.00
_cell.angle_gamma   90.00
#
_symmetry.space_group_name_H-M   'P 1'
#
loop_
_entity.id
_entity.type
_entity.pdbx_description
1 polymer ?
#
loop_
_entity_poly.entity_id
_entity_poly.type
_entity_poly.pdbx_seq_one_letter_code
_entity_poly.pdbx_strand_id
1 'polypeptide(L)'
;MFSCVGPPDPNHGFVENLPAVINTSSAFSFSVRGDKYIIDESIDLSLSLQDGKSVASTLIVTDFKSGDTTMVILEDSNGGQIYKYAITGNTTRVDETSTVNPKKAVIQSTKFT
;
A
#
# COMPACT_ATOMS: atom_id res chain seq x y z
N MET A 1 38.92 -26.80 10.35
CA MET A 1 38.36 -25.71 9.53
C MET A 1 36.95 -25.47 10.05
N PHE A 2 36.77 -24.50 10.95
CA PHE A 2 35.47 -24.21 11.56
C PHE A 2 34.75 -23.21 10.66
N SER A 3 33.71 -23.68 9.96
CA SER A 3 32.82 -22.83 9.19
C SER A 3 31.89 -22.11 10.16
N CYS A 4 32.12 -20.82 10.39
CA CYS A 4 31.13 -19.96 11.02
C CYS A 4 30.02 -19.74 10.00
N VAL A 5 28.94 -20.53 10.10
CA VAL A 5 27.71 -20.19 9.40
C VAL A 5 27.16 -18.93 10.05
N GLY A 6 26.97 -17.88 9.25
CA GLY A 6 26.28 -16.68 9.71
C GLY A 6 24.89 -17.04 10.21
N PRO A 7 24.32 -16.28 11.16
CA PRO A 7 22.95 -16.50 11.59
C PRO A 7 22.03 -16.52 10.34
N PRO A 8 21.02 -17.40 10.30
CA PRO A 8 20.05 -17.42 9.21
C PRO A 8 19.52 -16.01 9.01
N ASP A 9 19.40 -15.56 7.76
CA ASP A 9 18.73 -14.30 7.47
C ASP A 9 17.39 -14.31 8.20
N PRO A 10 17.08 -13.27 9.00
CA PRO A 10 15.84 -13.24 9.75
C PRO A 10 14.71 -13.42 8.75
N ASN A 11 13.87 -14.42 9.00
CA ASN A 11 12.73 -14.73 8.15
C ASN A 11 11.87 -13.45 8.10
N HIS A 12 12.05 -12.65 7.05
CA HIS A 12 11.47 -11.32 6.94
C HIS A 12 9.95 -11.49 7.05
N GLY A 13 9.34 -10.84 8.04
CA GLY A 13 7.98 -11.17 8.52
C GLY A 13 6.83 -11.00 7.51
N PHE A 14 7.11 -10.65 6.26
CA PHE A 14 6.15 -10.66 5.17
C PHE A 14 6.37 -11.88 4.28
N VAL A 15 5.32 -12.70 4.17
CA VAL A 15 5.25 -13.78 3.20
C VAL A 15 5.19 -13.17 1.80
N GLU A 16 5.99 -13.68 0.88
CA GLU A 16 6.03 -13.21 -0.51
C GLU A 16 4.66 -13.35 -1.16
N ASN A 17 4.27 -12.32 -1.93
CA ASN A 17 3.02 -12.27 -2.70
C ASN A 17 1.74 -12.42 -1.85
N LEU A 18 1.84 -12.27 -0.54
CA LEU A 18 0.71 -12.30 0.38
C LEU A 18 0.56 -10.93 1.06
N PRO A 19 -0.48 -10.16 0.74
CA PRO A 19 -0.69 -8.86 1.36
C PRO A 19 -1.14 -9.01 2.82
N ALA A 20 -0.57 -8.19 3.69
CA ALA A 20 -1.10 -7.89 5.01
C ALA A 20 -2.04 -6.69 4.92
N VAL A 21 -3.29 -6.87 5.37
CA VAL A 21 -4.32 -5.84 5.30
C VAL A 21 -4.84 -5.52 6.71
N ILE A 22 -4.83 -4.24 7.06
CA ILE A 22 -5.53 -3.71 8.23
C ILE A 22 -6.69 -2.88 7.71
N ASN A 23 -7.91 -3.19 8.16
CA ASN A 23 -9.10 -2.45 7.76
C ASN A 23 -10.01 -2.26 8.97
N THR A 24 -9.90 -1.10 9.60
CA THR A 24 -10.62 -0.75 10.83
C THR A 24 -11.30 0.59 10.67
N SER A 25 -12.13 0.98 11.64
CA SER A 25 -12.81 2.28 11.62
C SER A 25 -11.87 3.48 11.73
N SER A 26 -10.63 3.30 12.19
CA SER A 26 -9.66 4.37 12.41
C SER A 26 -8.42 4.32 11.52
N ALA A 27 -8.12 3.17 10.90
CA ALA A 27 -6.97 3.01 10.01
C ALA A 27 -7.19 1.95 8.93
N PHE A 28 -6.61 2.23 7.76
CA PHE A 28 -6.42 1.26 6.68
C PHE A 28 -4.92 1.13 6.38
N SER A 29 -4.46 -0.10 6.14
CA SER A 29 -3.11 -0.36 5.64
C SER A 29 -3.13 -1.54 4.69
N PHE A 30 -2.34 -1.44 3.63
CA PHE A 30 -2.06 -2.50 2.69
C PHE A 30 -0.54 -2.61 2.55
N SER A 31 0.02 -3.78 2.83
CA SER A 31 1.45 -4.03 2.74
C SER A 31 1.71 -5.35 2.05
N VAL A 32 2.53 -5.36 1.00
CA VAL A 32 2.86 -6.56 0.25
C VAL A 32 4.33 -6.56 -0.13
N ARG A 33 4.97 -7.72 -0.06
CA ARG A 33 6.28 -7.97 -0.66
C ARG A 33 6.05 -8.74 -1.96
N GLY A 34 6.07 -8.02 -3.08
CA GLY A 34 5.82 -8.60 -4.40
C GLY A 34 7.11 -9.14 -5.04
N ASP A 35 7.04 -10.35 -5.62
CA ASP A 35 7.96 -10.88 -6.62
C ASP A 35 7.13 -11.40 -7.81
N LYS A 36 7.26 -10.74 -8.96
CA LYS A 36 6.42 -10.90 -10.16
C LYS A 36 4.92 -10.85 -9.84
N TYR A 37 4.56 -10.03 -8.85
CA TYR A 37 3.20 -9.94 -8.33
C TYR A 37 2.35 -9.02 -9.20
N ILE A 38 1.19 -9.52 -9.63
CA ILE A 38 0.16 -8.76 -10.33
C ILE A 38 -0.94 -8.51 -9.31
N ILE A 39 -1.39 -7.26 -9.20
CA ILE A 39 -2.44 -6.87 -8.27
C ILE A 39 -3.46 -5.98 -8.99
N ASP A 40 -4.72 -6.35 -8.88
CA ASP A 40 -5.87 -5.52 -9.25
C ASP A 40 -6.92 -5.72 -8.16
N GLU A 41 -6.76 -4.96 -7.09
CA GLU A 41 -7.54 -5.11 -5.86
C GLU A 41 -8.33 -3.83 -5.60
N SER A 42 -9.59 -4.01 -5.23
CA SER A 42 -10.50 -2.94 -4.82
C SER A 42 -11.06 -3.32 -3.46
N ILE A 43 -10.63 -2.62 -2.42
CA ILE A 43 -10.96 -2.93 -1.03
C ILE A 43 -11.90 -1.86 -0.48
N ASP A 44 -13.08 -2.29 -0.04
CA ASP A 44 -14.01 -1.42 0.68
C ASP A 44 -13.47 -1.12 2.09
N LEU A 45 -13.45 0.15 2.43
CA LEU A 45 -12.86 0.64 3.67
C LEU A 45 -13.89 0.70 4.79
N SER A 46 -13.49 0.16 5.94
CA SER A 46 -14.19 0.35 7.22
C SER A 46 -13.88 1.71 7.84
N LEU A 47 -12.86 2.42 7.34
CA LEU A 47 -12.44 3.73 7.82
C LEU A 47 -13.61 4.71 7.79
N SER A 48 -13.82 5.42 8.90
CA SER A 48 -14.84 6.44 9.02
C SER A 48 -14.24 7.67 9.69
N LEU A 49 -14.25 8.80 8.98
CA LEU A 49 -13.87 10.06 9.60
C LEU A 49 -14.99 10.61 10.45
N GLN A 50 -14.58 11.13 11.61
CA GLN A 50 -15.41 11.98 12.44
C GLN A 50 -15.39 13.40 11.87
N ASP A 51 -16.44 14.17 12.16
CA ASP A 51 -16.55 15.55 11.72
C ASP A 51 -15.34 16.39 12.16
N GLY A 52 -14.80 17.19 11.24
CA GLY A 52 -13.65 18.05 11.49
C GLY A 52 -12.30 17.33 11.58
N LYS A 53 -12.22 16.05 11.19
CA LYS A 53 -10.96 15.31 11.04
C LYS A 53 -10.53 15.23 9.58
N SER A 54 -9.21 15.08 9.36
CA SER A 54 -8.61 14.86 8.05
C SER A 54 -8.04 13.45 7.93
N VAL A 55 -7.90 12.98 6.68
CA VAL A 55 -7.22 11.73 6.33
C VAL A 55 -5.78 12.04 6.02
N ALA A 56 -4.88 11.39 6.75
CA ALA A 56 -3.49 11.23 6.35
C ALA A 56 -3.31 9.93 5.57
N SER A 57 -2.51 9.97 4.52
CA SER A 57 -2.12 8.82 3.72
C SER A 57 -0.61 8.80 3.60
N THR A 58 -0.02 7.62 3.75
CA THR A 58 1.41 7.41 3.57
C THR A 58 1.60 6.25 2.61
N LEU A 59 2.48 6.46 1.63
CA LEU A 59 2.89 5.44 0.68
C LEU A 59 4.39 5.27 0.78
N ILE A 60 4.83 4.02 0.98
CA ILE A 60 6.23 3.64 1.01
C ILE A 60 6.43 2.54 -0.03
N VAL A 61 7.39 2.77 -0.93
CA VAL A 61 7.79 1.81 -1.97
C VAL A 61 9.30 1.65 -1.92
N THR A 62 9.73 0.42 -1.71
CA THR A 62 11.13 0.02 -1.66
C THR A 62 11.39 -1.10 -2.67
N ASP A 63 12.63 -1.22 -3.11
CA ASP A 63 13.10 -2.28 -4.02
C ASP A 63 12.27 -2.43 -5.31
N PHE A 64 11.67 -1.35 -5.80
CA PHE A 64 10.89 -1.33 -7.02
C PHE A 64 11.73 -1.71 -8.24
N LYS A 65 11.37 -2.81 -8.89
CA LYS A 65 11.86 -3.19 -10.21
C LYS A 65 10.68 -3.52 -11.10
N SER A 66 10.18 -2.52 -11.81
CA SER A 66 9.21 -2.71 -12.88
C SER A 66 9.45 -1.73 -14.00
N GLY A 67 9.10 -2.15 -15.22
CA GLY A 67 8.98 -1.25 -16.37
C GLY A 67 7.61 -0.56 -16.45
N ASP A 68 6.63 -1.02 -15.67
CA ASP A 68 5.26 -0.53 -15.69
C ASP A 68 4.98 0.46 -14.55
N THR A 69 3.85 1.17 -14.62
CA THR A 69 3.38 2.08 -13.57
C THR A 69 2.36 1.39 -12.69
N THR A 70 2.57 1.43 -11.37
CA THR A 70 1.54 1.03 -10.40
C THR A 70 0.72 2.25 -10.01
N MET A 71 -0.60 2.08 -9.92
CA MET A 71 -1.53 3.07 -9.40
C MET A 71 -2.08 2.62 -8.04
N VAL A 72 -2.04 3.53 -7.07
CA VAL A 72 -2.74 3.39 -5.78
C VAL A 72 -3.68 4.58 -5.64
N ILE A 73 -4.96 4.32 -5.43
CA ILE A 73 -6.02 5.32 -5.41
C ILE A 73 -6.84 5.14 -4.13
N LEU A 74 -7.10 6.25 -3.44
CA LEU A 74 -8.06 6.32 -2.35
C LEU A 74 -9.29 7.07 -2.86
N GLU A 75 -10.47 6.46 -2.78
CA GLU A 75 -11.72 6.99 -3.33
C GLU A 75 -12.75 7.27 -2.24
N ASP A 76 -13.61 8.26 -2.48
CA ASP A 76 -14.82 8.53 -1.69
C ASP A 76 -16.02 7.66 -2.13
N SER A 77 -17.18 7.87 -1.50
CA SER A 77 -18.40 7.11 -1.79
C SER A 77 -18.97 7.31 -3.20
N ASN A 78 -18.59 8.41 -3.86
CA ASN A 78 -19.05 8.80 -5.19
C ASN A 78 -18.02 8.44 -6.27
N GLY A 79 -16.91 7.77 -5.92
CA GLY A 79 -15.79 7.50 -6.82
C GLY A 79 -14.87 8.69 -7.05
N GLY A 80 -14.99 9.75 -6.24
CA GLY A 80 -14.05 10.87 -6.24
C GLY A 80 -12.68 10.43 -5.75
N GLN A 81 -11.63 10.74 -6.51
CA GLN A 81 -10.25 10.41 -6.14
C GLN A 81 -9.77 11.39 -5.07
N ILE A 82 -9.61 10.90 -3.85
CA ILE A 82 -9.09 11.66 -2.71
C ILE A 82 -7.57 11.78 -2.82
N TYR A 83 -6.89 10.65 -2.95
CA TYR A 83 -5.46 10.56 -3.17
C TYR A 83 -5.16 9.62 -4.32
N LYS A 84 -4.16 9.97 -5.12
CA LYS A 84 -3.71 9.15 -6.25
C LYS A 84 -2.20 9.15 -6.32
N TYR A 85 -1.65 7.95 -6.34
CA TYR A 85 -0.21 7.74 -6.43
C TYR A 85 0.11 6.93 -7.69
N ALA A 86 0.81 7.57 -8.62
CA ALA A 86 1.53 6.87 -9.68
C ALA A 86 2.94 6.53 -9.18
N ILE A 87 3.26 5.25 -9.19
CA ILE A 87 4.54 4.69 -8.72
C ILE A 87 5.31 4.18 -9.93
N THR A 88 6.49 4.76 -10.13
CA THR A 88 7.43 4.40 -11.22
C THR A 88 8.84 4.13 -10.67
N GLY A 89 8.96 3.98 -9.35
CA GLY A 89 10.23 3.87 -8.65
C GLY A 89 10.06 3.90 -7.14
N ASN A 90 11.17 3.71 -6.42
CA ASN A 90 11.23 3.82 -4.97
C ASN A 90 10.80 5.23 -4.53
N THR A 91 9.88 5.31 -3.58
CA THR A 91 9.35 6.59 -3.13
C THR A 91 8.79 6.49 -1.72
N THR A 92 8.76 7.63 -1.04
CA THR A 92 7.98 7.82 0.18
C THR A 92 7.17 9.08 -0.02
N ARG A 93 5.84 8.98 0.12
CA ARG A 93 4.90 10.08 -0.01
C ARG A 93 3.99 10.14 1.20
N VAL A 94 3.65 11.37 1.60
CA VAL A 94 2.76 11.66 2.70
C VAL A 94 1.82 12.78 2.26
N ASP A 95 0.52 12.56 2.37
CA ASP A 95 -0.54 13.52 2.05
C ASP A 95 -1.54 13.59 3.20
N GLU A 96 -1.84 14.80 3.69
CA GLU A 96 -2.64 15.02 4.92
C GLU A 96 -3.76 16.06 4.75
N THR A 97 -4.08 16.42 3.51
CA THR A 97 -4.88 17.61 3.18
C THR A 97 -6.38 17.36 3.05
N SER A 98 -6.81 16.11 2.93
CA SER A 98 -8.21 15.78 2.66
C SER A 98 -9.05 15.66 3.93
N THR A 99 -10.23 16.29 3.92
CA THR A 99 -11.31 16.11 4.90
C THR A 99 -12.43 15.22 4.36
N VAL A 100 -12.24 14.60 3.20
CA VAL A 100 -13.26 13.75 2.55
C VAL A 100 -13.19 12.35 3.13
N ASN A 101 -14.37 11.76 3.41
CA ASN A 101 -14.46 10.42 3.94
C ASN A 101 -14.16 9.35 2.86
N PRO A 102 -13.09 8.55 3.00
CA PRO A 102 -12.76 7.53 2.03
C PRO A 102 -13.65 6.31 2.24
N LYS A 103 -13.94 5.64 1.13
CA LYS A 103 -14.76 4.43 1.11
C LYS A 103 -14.08 3.26 0.41
N LYS A 104 -13.10 3.50 -0.45
CA LYS A 104 -12.47 2.45 -1.22
C LYS A 104 -10.99 2.72 -1.45
N ALA A 105 -10.18 1.68 -1.41
CA ALA A 105 -8.79 1.69 -1.85
C ALA A 105 -8.66 0.80 -3.10
N VAL A 106 -8.09 1.35 -4.16
CA VAL A 106 -7.84 0.64 -5.42
C VAL A 106 -6.34 0.55 -5.65
N ILE A 107 -5.84 -0.66 -5.85
CA ILE A 107 -4.42 -0.96 -6.08
C ILE A 107 -4.30 -1.73 -7.38
N GLN A 108 -3.59 -1.13 -8.34
CA GLN A 108 -3.44 -1.67 -9.69
C GLN A 108 -1.96 -1.72 -10.08
N SER A 109 -1.48 -2.92 -10.40
CA SER A 109 -0.14 -3.19 -10.88
C SER A 109 -0.12 -4.36 -11.83
N THR A 110 0.59 -4.21 -12.94
CA THR A 110 0.71 -5.24 -13.97
C THR A 110 1.96 -6.11 -13.82
N LYS A 111 2.92 -5.75 -12.94
CA LYS A 111 4.11 -6.53 -12.54
C LYS A 111 4.94 -5.77 -11.49
N PHE A 112 4.89 -6.15 -10.21
CA PHE A 112 5.93 -5.79 -9.23
C PHE A 112 7.04 -6.84 -9.28
N THR A 113 8.31 -6.46 -9.42
CA THR A 113 9.48 -7.34 -9.22
C THR A 113 10.52 -6.59 -8.39
#